data_AF-A0A8S4QFH3-F1
#
_entry.id   AF-A0A8S4QFH3-F1
#
_cell.length_a   1.000
_cell.length_b   1.000
_cell.length_c   1.000
_cell.angle_alpha   90.00
_cell.angle_beta   90.00
_cell.angle_gamma   90.00
#
_symmetry.space_group_name_H-M   'P 1'
#
loop_
_entity.id
_entity.type
_entity.pdbx_description
1 polymer ?
#
loop_
_entity_poly.entity_id
_entity_poly.type
_entity_poly.pdbx_seq_one_letter_code
_entity_poly.pdbx_strand_id
1 'polypeptide(L)'
;YVEKELADVVSKEPLKVRLRFEPAGRSVGDVGRYYQLTKENKCVVCGGQDSYIRKNVVPREYRKYFPEIMKEHSSHDVVLLCASCHQLSNMLDRTLRERLAELCDAPLSSHGHSRLTEDAVCKCVPKTSQGRHVRLRESN
;
A
#
# COMPACT_ATOMS: atom_id res chain seq x y z
N TYR A 1 -7.06 10.40 -22.68
CA TYR A 1 -8.19 9.45 -22.52
C TYR A 1 -9.06 9.41 -23.77
N VAL A 2 -9.56 10.54 -24.25
CA VAL A 2 -10.34 10.61 -25.51
C VAL A 2 -9.52 10.17 -26.72
N GLU A 3 -8.31 10.69 -26.90
CA GLU A 3 -7.38 10.27 -27.97
C GLU A 3 -6.94 8.80 -27.88
N LYS A 4 -7.04 8.20 -26.69
CA LYS A 4 -6.70 6.79 -26.44
C LYS A 4 -7.92 5.88 -26.58
N GLU A 5 -9.05 6.40 -27.07
CA GLU A 5 -10.34 5.69 -27.19
C GLU A 5 -10.88 5.12 -25.86
N LEU A 6 -10.43 5.67 -24.73
CA LEU A 6 -10.84 5.25 -23.39
C LEU A 6 -11.98 6.10 -22.81
N ALA A 7 -12.35 7.19 -23.49
CA ALA A 7 -13.39 8.11 -23.04
C ALA A 7 -14.06 8.86 -24.19
N ASP A 8 -15.32 9.22 -24.01
CA ASP A 8 -16.11 10.02 -24.96
C ASP A 8 -16.30 11.45 -24.48
N VAL A 9 -16.29 12.42 -25.39
CA VAL A 9 -16.64 13.81 -25.05
C VAL A 9 -18.17 13.93 -24.98
N VAL A 10 -18.69 14.37 -23.85
CA VAL A 10 -20.12 14.57 -23.59
C VAL A 10 -20.52 16.04 -23.75
N SER A 11 -19.64 16.96 -23.34
CA SER A 11 -19.81 18.41 -23.54
C SER A 11 -18.45 19.06 -23.76
N LYS A 12 -18.41 20.12 -24.57
CA LYS A 12 -17.19 20.91 -24.80
C LYS A 12 -17.06 22.09 -23.83
N GLU A 13 -18.14 22.55 -23.21
CA GLU A 13 -18.12 23.69 -22.29
C GLU A 13 -19.12 23.54 -21.11
N PRO A 14 -18.63 23.38 -19.87
CA PRO A 14 -17.27 22.95 -19.52
C PRO A 14 -16.97 21.57 -20.10
N LEU A 15 -15.70 21.29 -20.41
CA LEU A 15 -15.27 20.02 -21.00
C LEU A 15 -15.65 18.86 -20.06
N LYS A 16 -16.62 18.04 -20.49
CA LYS A 16 -17.05 16.84 -19.77
C LYS A 16 -16.74 15.63 -20.63
N VAL A 17 -16.01 14.66 -20.06
CA VAL A 17 -15.69 13.39 -20.71
C VAL A 17 -16.25 12.23 -19.90
N ARG A 18 -16.77 11.20 -20.57
CA ARG A 18 -17.28 9.97 -19.96
C ARG A 18 -16.30 8.84 -20.23
N LEU A 19 -15.76 8.24 -19.18
CA LEU A 19 -14.90 7.05 -19.31
C LEU A 19 -15.73 5.86 -19.81
N ARG A 20 -15.13 5.02 -20.67
CA ARG A 20 -15.76 3.79 -21.18
C ARG A 20 -15.56 2.57 -20.27
N PHE A 21 -14.79 2.75 -19.19
CA PHE A 21 -14.47 1.71 -18.23
C PHE A 21 -14.79 2.20 -16.82
N GLU A 22 -15.01 1.25 -15.91
CA GLU A 22 -15.20 1.54 -14.50
C GLU A 22 -13.83 1.76 -13.84
N PRO A 23 -13.53 2.96 -13.30
CA PRO A 23 -12.26 3.21 -12.66
C PRO A 23 -12.11 2.36 -11.40
N ALA A 24 -10.98 1.65 -11.30
CA ALA A 24 -10.61 0.95 -10.08
C ALA A 24 -10.38 2.00 -8.97
N GLY A 25 -11.16 1.93 -7.89
CA GLY A 25 -11.04 2.84 -6.74
C GLY A 25 -12.09 3.94 -6.66
N ARG A 26 -13.29 3.74 -7.22
CA ARG A 26 -14.43 4.60 -6.88
C ARG A 26 -14.62 4.53 -5.35
N SER A 27 -14.47 5.67 -4.70
CA SER A 27 -14.59 5.83 -3.24
C SER A 27 -16.07 5.77 -2.87
N VAL A 28 -16.65 4.57 -2.85
CA VAL A 28 -18.05 4.34 -2.46
C VAL A 28 -18.13 4.11 -0.95
N GLY A 29 -19.08 4.77 -0.29
CA GLY A 29 -19.31 4.65 1.16
C GLY A 29 -18.37 5.49 2.04
N ASP A 30 -18.45 5.30 3.35
CA ASP A 30 -17.74 6.11 4.37
C ASP A 30 -16.22 6.05 4.23
N VAL A 31 -15.68 4.89 3.83
CA VAL A 31 -14.25 4.68 3.56
C VAL A 31 -13.78 5.60 2.44
N GLY A 32 -14.61 5.76 1.41
CA GLY A 32 -14.33 6.65 0.29
C GLY A 32 -14.29 8.12 0.68
N ARG A 33 -15.20 8.54 1.55
CA ARG A 33 -15.28 9.92 2.06
C ARG A 33 -14.01 10.30 2.82
N TYR A 34 -13.45 9.39 3.61
CA TYR A 34 -12.20 9.63 4.35
C TYR A 34 -11.05 10.08 3.43
N TYR A 35 -10.90 9.49 2.25
CA TYR A 35 -9.84 9.85 1.31
C TYR A 35 -10.09 11.15 0.54
N GLN A 36 -11.34 11.63 0.50
CA GLN A 36 -11.71 12.90 -0.13
C GLN A 36 -11.55 14.09 0.83
N LEU A 37 -11.41 13.83 2.14
CA LEU A 37 -11.19 14.88 3.12
C LEU A 37 -9.81 15.51 2.93
N THR A 38 -9.78 16.85 2.92
CA THR A 38 -8.53 17.61 2.96
C THR A 38 -7.80 17.28 4.25
N LYS A 39 -6.56 16.79 4.12
CA LYS A 39 -5.69 16.49 5.26
C LYS A 39 -4.77 17.66 5.52
N GLU A 40 -4.74 18.12 6.76
CA GLU A 40 -3.81 19.17 7.19
C GLU A 40 -2.41 18.59 7.33
N ASN A 41 -1.42 19.32 6.81
CA ASN A 41 -0.01 19.00 7.04
C ASN A 41 0.35 19.46 8.45
N LYS A 42 0.16 18.62 9.46
CA LYS A 42 0.54 18.90 10.85
C LYS A 42 1.05 17.64 11.53
N CYS A 43 1.86 17.83 12.57
CA CYS A 43 2.25 16.71 13.44
C CYS A 43 1.01 16.10 14.10
N VAL A 44 0.79 14.79 13.95
CA VAL A 44 -0.38 14.11 14.55
C VAL A 44 -0.31 14.00 16.08
N VAL A 45 0.86 14.24 16.69
CA VAL A 45 1.06 14.15 18.14
C VAL A 45 0.90 15.51 18.82
N CYS A 46 1.62 16.54 18.35
CA CYS A 46 1.63 17.86 18.99
C CYS A 46 0.95 18.97 18.18
N GLY A 47 0.52 18.72 16.94
CA GLY A 47 -0.13 19.71 16.09
C GLY A 47 0.80 20.75 15.42
N GLY A 48 2.11 20.70 15.65
CA GLY A 48 3.07 21.64 15.06
C GLY A 48 3.05 21.65 13.52
N GLN A 49 3.27 22.84 12.93
CA GLN A 49 3.15 23.15 11.50
C GLN A 49 4.47 23.59 10.83
N ASP A 50 5.60 23.45 11.52
CA ASP A 50 6.88 23.98 11.01
C ASP A 50 7.56 23.01 10.04
N SER A 51 7.72 21.75 10.46
CA SER A 51 8.36 20.69 9.66
C SER A 51 7.82 19.31 10.01
N TYR A 52 7.72 18.43 9.01
CA TYR A 52 7.14 17.09 9.16
C TYR A 52 8.00 16.03 8.49
N ILE A 53 8.09 14.88 9.14
CA ILE A 53 8.71 13.65 8.66
C ILE A 53 7.59 12.62 8.54
N ARG A 54 7.58 11.88 7.42
CA ARG A 54 6.68 10.74 7.24
C ARG A 54 7.24 9.53 7.99
N LYS A 55 6.47 9.02 8.95
CA LYS A 55 6.79 7.82 9.71
C LYS A 55 5.81 6.70 9.37
N ASN A 56 6.32 5.49 9.15
CA ASN A 56 5.48 4.30 9.06
C ASN A 56 5.10 3.85 10.48
N VAL A 57 3.81 3.67 10.76
CA VAL A 57 3.29 3.13 12.02
C VAL A 57 3.75 1.68 12.19
N VAL A 58 3.64 0.88 11.14
CA VAL A 58 4.13 -0.50 11.11
C VAL A 58 5.49 -0.54 10.40
N PRO A 59 6.56 -1.06 11.03
CA PRO A 59 7.85 -1.26 10.37
C PRO A 59 7.73 -2.14 9.13
N ARG A 60 8.48 -1.81 8.08
CA ARG A 60 8.46 -2.54 6.80
C ARG A 60 8.83 -4.01 6.95
N GLU A 61 9.72 -4.30 7.90
CA GLU A 61 10.20 -5.63 8.25
C GLU A 61 9.07 -6.55 8.74
N TYR A 62 8.05 -6.00 9.39
CA TYR A 62 6.87 -6.76 9.82
C TYR A 62 5.80 -6.83 8.73
N ARG A 63 5.72 -5.81 7.87
CA ARG A 63 4.69 -5.73 6.82
C ARG A 63 4.76 -6.88 5.81
N LYS A 64 5.92 -7.51 5.59
CA LYS A 64 6.02 -8.69 4.71
C LYS A 64 5.15 -9.86 5.17
N TYR A 65 4.94 -10.00 6.48
CA TYR A 65 4.13 -11.08 7.07
C TYR A 65 2.63 -10.78 7.13
N PHE A 66 2.20 -9.57 6.73
CA PHE A 66 0.79 -9.22 6.76
C PHE A 66 0.04 -9.88 5.59
N PRO A 67 -1.25 -10.23 5.76
CA PRO A 67 -2.08 -10.71 4.67
C PRO A 67 -2.22 -9.64 3.58
N GLU A 68 -2.42 -10.07 2.33
CA GLU A 68 -2.44 -9.19 1.15
C GLU A 68 -3.49 -8.08 1.25
N ILE A 69 -4.64 -8.39 1.85
CA ILE A 69 -5.75 -7.46 2.10
C ILE A 69 -5.29 -6.24 2.94
N MET A 70 -4.31 -6.42 3.83
CA MET A 70 -3.77 -5.33 4.66
C MET A 70 -2.59 -4.60 3.99
N LYS A 71 -2.07 -5.11 2.87
CA LYS A 71 -0.97 -4.50 2.12
C LYS A 71 -1.45 -3.44 1.13
N GLU A 72 -2.63 -3.64 0.52
CA GLU A 72 -3.22 -2.81 -0.55
C GLU A 72 -3.51 -1.34 -0.19
N HIS A 73 -3.61 -0.98 1.10
CA HIS A 73 -3.96 0.38 1.55
C HIS A 73 -2.93 0.97 2.51
N SER A 74 -1.66 1.02 2.08
CA SER A 74 -0.54 1.44 2.92
C SER A 74 -0.51 2.92 3.31
N SER A 75 -1.42 3.76 2.80
CA SER A 75 -1.42 5.20 3.08
C SER A 75 -1.90 5.53 4.50
N HIS A 76 -2.70 4.67 5.12
CA HIS A 76 -3.15 4.86 6.52
C HIS A 76 -2.02 4.68 7.53
N ASP A 77 -1.08 3.78 7.22
CA ASP A 77 0.03 3.45 8.09
C ASP A 77 1.18 4.46 7.99
N VAL A 78 0.98 5.58 7.29
CA VAL A 78 1.98 6.66 7.16
C VAL A 78 1.44 7.92 7.82
N VAL A 79 2.11 8.35 8.89
CA VAL A 79 1.73 9.52 9.69
C VAL A 79 2.78 10.63 9.60
N LEU A 80 2.34 11.87 9.80
CA LEU A 80 3.20 13.05 9.84
C LEU A 80 3.59 13.37 11.29
N LEU A 81 4.90 13.48 11.54
CA LEU A 81 5.45 13.86 12.85
C LEU A 81 6.45 15.00 12.70
N CYS A 82 6.49 15.93 13.65
CA CYS A 82 7.59 16.88 13.73
C CYS A 82 8.89 16.18 14.17
N ALA A 83 10.04 16.84 13.99
CA ALA A 83 11.34 16.25 14.30
C ALA A 83 11.46 15.73 15.74
N SER A 84 10.96 16.50 16.73
CA SER A 84 11.00 16.12 18.15
C SER A 84 10.13 14.89 18.45
N CYS A 85 8.86 14.89 18.00
CA CYS A 85 7.97 13.74 18.16
C CYS A 85 8.49 12.51 17.41
N HIS A 86 9.09 12.70 16.23
CA HIS A 86 9.68 11.61 15.46
C HIS A 86 10.87 10.97 16.20
N GLN A 87 11.77 11.77 16.79
CA GLN A 87 12.89 11.27 17.58
C GLN A 87 12.40 10.48 18.81
N LEU A 88 11.48 11.06 19.59
CA LEU A 88 10.92 10.39 20.76
C LEU A 88 10.26 9.07 20.38
N SER A 89 9.44 9.09 19.32
CA SER A 89 8.75 7.91 18.84
C SER A 89 9.75 6.84 18.35
N ASN A 90 10.85 7.20 17.72
CA ASN A 90 11.87 6.23 17.32
C ASN A 90 12.62 5.60 18.50
N MET A 91 12.80 6.32 19.60
CA MET A 91 13.36 5.74 20.82
C MET A 91 12.42 4.70 21.42
N LEU A 92 11.13 5.03 21.54
CA LEU A 92 10.11 4.10 22.04
C LEU A 92 9.93 2.88 21.13
N ASP A 93 9.98 3.07 19.81
CA ASP A 93 9.91 1.98 18.84
C ASP A 93 11.04 0.98 19.03
N ARG A 94 12.26 1.42 19.35
CA ARG A 94 13.39 0.50 19.58
C ARG A 94 13.11 -0.42 20.76
N THR A 95 12.73 0.15 21.89
CA THR A 95 12.37 -0.61 23.09
C THR A 95 11.20 -1.56 22.83
N LEU A 96 10.18 -1.11 22.10
CA LEU A 96 9.05 -1.97 21.73
C LEU A 96 9.48 -3.11 20.80
N ARG A 97 10.33 -2.83 19.81
CA ARG A 97 10.84 -3.85 18.89
C ARG A 97 11.67 -4.91 19.60
N GLU A 98 12.53 -4.50 20.55
CA GLU A 98 13.33 -5.43 21.36
C GLU A 98 12.40 -6.37 22.14
N ARG A 99 11.38 -5.83 22.80
CA ARG A 99 10.39 -6.63 23.52
C ARG A 99 9.61 -7.58 22.59
N LEU A 100 9.22 -7.13 21.41
CA LEU A 100 8.51 -7.97 20.43
C LEU A 100 9.41 -9.08 19.88
N ALA A 101 10.70 -8.80 19.69
CA ALA A 101 11.67 -9.79 19.25
C ALA A 101 11.81 -10.93 20.27
N GLU A 102 11.86 -10.61 21.56
CA GLU A 102 11.88 -11.60 22.64
C GLU A 102 10.58 -12.42 22.71
N LEU A 103 9.42 -11.75 22.61
CA LEU A 103 8.12 -12.42 22.72
C LEU A 103 7.80 -13.34 21.53
N CYS A 104 8.28 -12.98 20.34
CA CYS A 104 7.96 -13.68 19.09
C CYS A 104 9.10 -14.56 18.58
N ASP A 105 10.18 -14.74 19.35
CA ASP A 105 11.41 -15.46 18.97
C ASP A 105 11.95 -15.00 17.60
N ALA A 106 11.93 -13.68 17.39
CA ALA A 106 12.23 -13.03 16.11
C ALA A 106 13.37 -12.03 16.28
N PRO A 107 14.64 -12.46 16.24
CA PRO A 107 15.78 -11.60 16.55
C PRO A 107 15.88 -10.42 15.58
N LEU A 108 16.00 -9.21 16.12
CA LEU A 108 16.28 -8.01 15.32
C LEU A 108 17.70 -8.14 14.76
N SER A 109 17.82 -8.12 13.43
CA SER A 109 19.13 -8.11 12.78
C SER A 109 19.86 -6.82 13.17
N SER A 110 20.88 -6.93 14.01
CA SER A 110 21.63 -5.80 14.55
C SER A 110 22.60 -5.23 13.51
N HIS A 111 22.12 -4.73 12.37
CA HIS A 111 22.99 -4.05 11.41
C HIS A 111 22.29 -2.85 10.76
N GLY A 112 22.86 -1.67 11.03
CA GLY A 112 22.44 -0.40 10.47
C GLY A 112 22.37 -0.44 8.94
N HIS A 113 21.39 0.26 8.39
CA HIS A 113 21.31 0.71 7.00
C HIS A 113 22.31 0.08 6.02
N SER A 114 22.05 -1.12 5.49
CA SER A 114 22.46 -1.48 4.13
C SER A 114 21.96 -2.85 3.67
N ARG A 115 21.37 -2.83 2.47
CA ARG A 115 21.17 -3.92 1.50
C ARG A 115 20.05 -4.92 1.81
N LEU A 116 18.93 -4.69 1.13
CA LEU A 116 18.00 -5.74 0.71
C LEU A 116 18.82 -6.86 0.06
N THR A 117 18.93 -8.01 0.71
CA THR A 117 19.18 -9.26 0.02
C THR A 117 17.83 -9.77 -0.44
N GLU A 118 17.60 -9.73 -1.75
CA GLU A 118 16.51 -10.48 -2.37
C GLU A 118 16.76 -11.97 -2.10
N ASP A 119 15.86 -12.60 -1.35
CA ASP A 119 15.90 -14.04 -1.11
C ASP A 119 15.66 -14.76 -2.44
N ALA A 120 16.75 -15.28 -3.00
CA ALA A 120 16.78 -16.06 -4.22
C ALA A 120 16.49 -17.55 -3.96
N VAL A 121 15.30 -17.92 -3.50
CA VAL A 121 14.79 -19.31 -3.44
C VAL A 121 13.25 -19.24 -3.41
N CYS A 122 12.42 -19.83 -4.27
CA CYS A 122 12.57 -20.87 -5.30
C CYS A 122 11.51 -20.61 -6.40
N LYS A 123 11.94 -20.44 -7.65
CA LYS A 123 11.05 -20.54 -8.82
C LYS A 123 10.87 -22.02 -9.15
N CYS A 124 9.70 -22.58 -8.89
CA CYS A 124 9.29 -23.84 -9.50
C CYS A 124 7.79 -23.82 -9.82
N VAL A 125 7.38 -23.09 -10.87
CA VAL A 125 6.22 -23.52 -11.66
C VAL A 125 6.45 -23.18 -13.14
N PRO A 126 6.86 -24.14 -13.99
CA PRO A 126 6.38 -24.19 -15.35
C PRO A 126 5.01 -24.91 -15.32
N LYS A 127 4.00 -24.58 -16.10
CA LYS A 127 4.02 -24.60 -17.57
C LYS A 127 2.91 -23.70 -18.14
N THR A 128 3.27 -22.92 -19.14
CA THR A 128 2.36 -22.50 -20.21
C THR A 128 1.98 -23.71 -21.07
N SER A 129 0.72 -23.82 -21.49
CA SER A 129 0.33 -23.99 -22.90
C SER A 129 -1.16 -24.26 -23.07
N GLN A 130 -1.77 -23.38 -23.86
CA GLN A 130 -2.74 -23.67 -24.93
C GLN A 130 -4.08 -24.32 -24.56
N GLY A 131 -5.13 -23.58 -24.88
CA GLY A 131 -6.49 -24.08 -24.94
C GLY A 131 -6.63 -25.24 -25.91
N ARG A 132 -7.54 -26.15 -25.56
CA ARG A 132 -8.18 -27.04 -26.53
C ARG A 132 -9.66 -27.15 -26.20
N HIS A 133 -10.43 -26.76 -27.21
CA HIS A 133 -11.83 -27.01 -27.44
C HIS A 133 -12.25 -28.42 -26.98
N VAL A 134 -13.22 -28.51 -26.08
CA VAL A 134 -14.01 -29.73 -25.91
C VAL A 134 -15.01 -29.76 -27.05
N ARG A 135 -14.85 -30.70 -27.99
CA ARG A 135 -15.94 -31.11 -28.89
C ARG A 135 -16.56 -32.38 -28.31
N LEU A 136 -17.85 -32.28 -28.00
CA LEU A 136 -18.74 -33.42 -27.81
C LEU A 136 -18.78 -34.24 -29.12
N ARG A 137 -18.75 -35.57 -29.01
CA ARG A 137 -19.49 -36.45 -29.91
C ARG A 137 -19.74 -37.82 -29.29
N GLU A 138 -20.89 -38.32 -29.68
CA GLU A 138 -21.71 -39.41 -29.17
C GLU A 138 -21.20 -40.82 -29.49
N SER A 139 -21.65 -41.76 -28.65
CA SER A 139 -22.16 -43.11 -28.95
C SER A 139 -21.39 -44.05 -29.89
N ASN A 140 -20.97 -45.20 -29.35
CA ASN A 140 -21.67 -46.47 -29.57
C ASN A 140 -21.29 -47.48 -28.48
#